data_AF-A0A6P0JYC0-F1
#
_entry.id   AF-A0A6P0JYC0-F1
#
_cell.length_a   1.000
_cell.length_b   1.000
_cell.length_c   1.000
_cell.angle_alpha   90.00
_cell.angle_beta   90.00
_cell.angle_gamma   90.00
#
_symmetry.space_group_name_H-M   'P 1'
#
loop_
_entity.id
_entity.type
_entity.pdbx_description
1 polymer ?
#
loop_
_entity_poly.entity_id
_entity_poly.type
_entity_poly.pdbx_seq_one_letter_code
_entity_poly.pdbx_strand_id
1 'polypeptide(L)'
;MQSSLLQWRRAILSFGSMQTGPQPRGTRTLPWWIFPVLLPVGLGILFIIAWADYSLDLGLPVTWFAWLPVALYGFVTIIFFKKMRSSKRASILASKHDFLLCESCNYPLEYISSESVCPECGSPYQRDDLRRRWYESFGSYSLNEAMKFDVPLVVEPEST
;
A
#
# COMPACT_ATOMS: atom_id res chain seq x y z
N MET A 1 51.74 -25.76 13.55
CA MET A 1 51.10 -24.44 13.77
C MET A 1 50.04 -24.05 12.71
N GLN A 2 49.92 -24.74 11.56
CA GLN A 2 48.87 -24.43 10.54
C GLN A 2 47.48 -25.08 10.80
N SER A 3 47.37 -26.03 11.73
CA SER A 3 46.12 -26.77 11.97
C SER A 3 45.05 -26.00 12.75
N SER A 4 45.40 -24.96 13.49
CA SER A 4 44.45 -24.17 14.30
C SER A 4 43.63 -23.16 13.48
N LEU A 5 44.16 -22.68 12.36
CA LEU A 5 43.47 -21.70 11.50
C LEU A 5 42.35 -22.33 10.65
N LEU A 6 42.44 -23.62 10.34
CA LEU A 6 41.39 -24.35 9.62
C LEU A 6 40.20 -24.72 10.51
N GLN A 7 40.42 -24.91 11.82
CA GLN A 7 39.31 -25.16 12.77
C GLN A 7 38.45 -23.91 13.00
N TRP A 8 39.04 -22.71 13.03
CA TRP A 8 38.28 -21.46 13.18
C TRP A 8 37.38 -21.15 11.98
N ARG A 9 37.80 -21.50 10.76
CA ARG A 9 37.02 -21.24 9.54
C ARG A 9 35.74 -22.07 9.45
N ARG A 10 35.70 -23.26 10.07
CA ARG A 10 34.47 -24.08 10.17
C ARG A 10 33.49 -23.55 11.21
N ALA A 11 33.96 -22.97 12.31
CA ALA A 11 33.10 -22.45 13.37
C ALA A 11 32.29 -21.21 12.95
N ILE A 12 32.83 -20.37 12.06
CA ILE A 12 32.15 -19.17 11.56
C ILE A 12 31.05 -19.53 10.57
N LEU A 13 31.22 -20.59 9.78
CA LEU A 13 30.19 -21.04 8.83
C LEU A 13 29.01 -21.77 9.51
N SER A 14 29.19 -22.32 10.71
CA SER A 14 28.09 -22.94 11.49
C SER A 14 27.21 -21.94 12.25
N PHE A 15 27.60 -20.66 12.32
CA PHE A 15 26.82 -19.63 13.03
C PHE A 15 25.76 -18.93 12.14
N GLY A 16 25.73 -19.23 10.84
CA GLY A 16 24.84 -18.58 9.86
C GLY A 16 23.41 -19.13 9.79
N SER A 17 23.04 -20.18 10.54
CA SER A 17 21.73 -20.83 10.46
C SER A 17 20.85 -20.69 11.71
N MET A 18 21.28 -19.93 12.73
CA MET A 18 20.55 -19.77 14.00
C MET A 18 19.84 -18.41 14.12
N GLN A 19 18.95 -18.08 13.19
CA GLN A 19 17.90 -17.08 13.45
C GLN A 19 16.57 -17.45 12.76
N THR A 20 15.92 -18.49 13.26
CA THR A 20 14.46 -18.63 13.15
C THR A 20 13.87 -18.75 14.55
N GLY A 21 14.11 -17.72 15.35
CA GLY A 21 13.32 -17.52 16.57
C GLY A 21 11.83 -17.46 16.20
N PRO A 22 10.93 -18.03 17.01
CA PRO A 22 9.49 -17.95 16.76
C PRO A 22 9.11 -16.48 16.62
N GLN A 23 8.62 -16.10 15.44
CA GLN A 23 8.12 -14.75 15.20
C GLN A 23 7.14 -14.39 16.32
N PRO A 24 7.27 -13.22 16.96
CA PRO A 24 6.34 -12.78 17.98
C PRO A 24 4.94 -12.79 17.37
N ARG A 25 4.04 -13.61 17.93
CA ARG A 25 2.62 -13.61 17.56
C ARG A 25 2.13 -12.18 17.65
N GLY A 26 1.78 -11.63 16.48
CA GLY A 26 1.41 -10.25 16.30
C GLY A 26 0.43 -9.81 17.38
N THR A 27 0.87 -8.84 18.19
CA THR A 27 -0.06 -7.96 18.85
C THR A 27 -0.98 -7.43 17.76
N ARG A 28 -2.30 -7.63 17.94
CA ARG A 28 -3.34 -7.06 17.06
C ARG A 28 -3.29 -5.53 17.23
N THR A 29 -2.26 -4.91 16.70
CA THR A 29 -2.23 -3.47 16.49
C THR A 29 -3.42 -3.19 15.59
N LEU A 30 -4.32 -2.32 16.05
CA LEU A 30 -5.40 -1.84 15.21
C LEU A 30 -4.74 -1.37 13.91
N PRO A 31 -5.12 -1.95 12.77
CA PRO A 31 -4.35 -1.73 11.57
C PRO A 31 -4.39 -0.24 11.26
N TRP A 32 -3.21 0.34 11.05
CA TRP A 32 -2.99 1.79 11.03
C TRP A 32 -3.91 2.54 10.05
N TRP A 33 -4.47 1.87 9.04
CA TRP A 33 -5.48 2.41 8.14
C TRP A 33 -6.85 2.73 8.79
N ILE A 34 -7.13 2.23 9.99
CA ILE A 34 -8.36 2.56 10.73
C ILE A 34 -8.28 3.96 11.35
N PHE A 35 -7.09 4.41 11.77
CA PHE A 35 -6.89 5.75 12.34
C PHE A 35 -7.36 6.89 11.42
N PRO A 36 -6.99 6.94 10.12
CA PRO A 36 -7.47 7.99 9.22
C PRO A 36 -8.96 7.90 8.91
N VAL A 37 -9.66 6.83 9.29
CA VAL A 37 -11.12 6.71 9.16
C VAL A 37 -11.82 7.14 10.45
N LEU A 38 -11.33 6.70 11.62
CA LEU A 38 -11.95 7.02 12.91
C LEU A 38 -11.76 8.48 13.32
N LEU A 39 -10.58 9.05 13.06
CA LEU A 39 -10.26 10.42 13.42
C LEU A 39 -11.19 11.45 12.77
N PRO A 40 -11.42 11.43 11.44
CA PRO A 40 -12.34 12.37 10.82
C PRO A 40 -13.81 12.10 11.23
N VAL A 41 -14.21 10.85 11.52
CA VAL A 41 -15.54 10.55 12.07
C VAL A 41 -15.73 11.24 13.42
N GLY A 42 -14.75 11.12 14.32
CA GLY A 42 -14.79 11.78 15.63
C GLY A 42 -14.85 13.31 15.51
N LEU A 43 -14.01 13.90 14.65
CA LEU A 43 -14.01 15.34 14.39
C LEU A 43 -15.33 15.83 13.78
N GLY A 44 -15.93 15.05 12.88
CA GLY A 44 -17.23 15.36 12.29
C GLY A 44 -18.35 15.39 13.33
N ILE A 45 -18.37 14.44 14.27
CA ILE A 45 -19.33 14.41 15.37
C ILE A 45 -19.16 15.63 16.28
N LEU A 46 -17.93 15.95 16.69
CA LEU A 46 -17.66 17.12 17.53
C LEU A 46 -18.04 18.42 16.84
N PHE A 47 -17.78 18.52 15.53
CA PHE A 47 -18.17 19.67 14.74
C PHE A 47 -19.69 19.85 14.69
N ILE A 48 -20.44 18.76 14.49
CA ILE A 48 -21.92 18.79 14.50
C ILE A 48 -22.45 19.27 15.86
N ILE A 49 -21.88 18.79 16.97
CA ILE A 49 -22.28 19.19 18.33
C ILE A 49 -22.01 20.69 18.55
N ALA A 50 -20.77 21.14 18.32
CA ALA A 50 -20.39 22.54 18.52
C ALA A 50 -21.20 23.49 17.62
N TRP A 51 -21.52 23.06 16.40
CA TRP A 51 -22.31 23.83 15.47
C TRP A 51 -23.80 23.91 15.87
N ALA A 52 -24.35 22.84 16.44
CA ALA A 52 -25.71 22.84 16.96
C ALA A 52 -25.86 23.81 18.15
N ASP A 53 -24.90 23.80 19.08
CA ASP A 53 -24.87 24.75 20.20
C ASP A 53 -24.78 26.20 19.70
N TYR A 54 -23.87 26.49 18.77
CA TYR A 54 -23.71 27.83 18.19
C TYR A 54 -24.96 28.31 17.44
N SER A 55 -25.66 27.39 16.76
CA SER A 55 -26.86 27.72 15.99
C SER A 55 -28.05 28.05 16.89
N LEU A 56 -28.16 27.39 18.05
CA LEU A 56 -29.17 27.68 19.06
C LEU A 56 -29.02 29.10 19.62
N ASP A 57 -27.79 29.56 19.84
CA ASP A 57 -27.52 30.90 20.37
C ASP A 57 -27.82 32.03 19.38
N LEU A 58 -27.73 31.77 18.07
CA LEU A 58 -27.87 32.79 17.02
C LEU A 58 -29.26 32.88 16.39
N GLY A 59 -30.17 31.97 16.71
CA GLY A 59 -31.53 31.94 16.15
C GLY A 59 -31.58 31.79 14.62
N LEU A 60 -30.50 31.33 14.01
CA LEU A 60 -30.42 31.15 12.56
C LEU A 60 -31.18 29.88 12.12
N PRO A 61 -31.80 29.88 10.93
CA PRO A 61 -32.43 28.68 10.39
C PRO A 61 -31.37 27.63 10.07
N VAL A 62 -31.26 26.67 10.99
CA VAL A 62 -30.25 25.59 11.08
C VAL A 62 -30.25 24.64 9.87
N THR A 63 -31.26 24.68 9.01
CA THR A 63 -31.53 23.52 8.15
C THR A 63 -30.63 23.38 6.93
N TRP A 64 -30.07 24.44 6.36
CA TRP A 64 -29.34 24.35 5.08
C TRP A 64 -27.82 24.37 5.22
N PHE A 65 -27.28 25.16 6.14
CA PHE A 65 -25.84 25.20 6.41
C PHE A 65 -25.31 23.92 7.07
N ALA A 66 -26.15 23.17 7.80
CA ALA A 66 -25.79 21.89 8.40
C ALA A 66 -25.37 20.83 7.36
N TRP A 67 -25.97 20.86 6.17
CA TRP A 67 -25.73 19.85 5.14
C TRP A 67 -24.42 20.04 4.41
N LEU A 68 -23.90 21.27 4.32
CA LEU A 68 -22.65 21.59 3.63
C LEU A 68 -21.44 20.81 4.20
N PRO A 69 -21.14 20.85 5.51
CA PRO A 69 -20.04 20.10 6.09
C PRO A 69 -20.26 18.58 6.00
N VAL A 70 -21.50 18.11 6.15
CA VAL A 70 -21.86 16.69 6.01
C VAL A 70 -21.61 16.19 4.58
N ALA A 71 -22.01 16.97 3.58
CA ALA A 71 -21.80 16.65 2.17
C ALA A 71 -20.31 16.64 1.81
N LEU A 72 -19.55 17.65 2.28
CA LEU A 72 -18.11 17.73 2.07
C LEU A 72 -17.39 16.54 2.70
N TYR A 73 -17.77 16.18 3.94
CA TYR A 73 -17.24 15.02 4.64
C TYR A 73 -17.51 13.71 3.89
N GLY A 74 -18.76 13.51 3.46
CA GLY A 74 -19.15 12.34 2.68
C GLY A 74 -18.37 12.24 1.37
N PHE A 75 -18.18 13.36 0.68
CA PHE A 75 -17.41 13.42 -0.57
C PHE A 75 -15.94 13.01 -0.39
N VAL A 76 -15.25 13.56 0.62
CA VAL A 76 -13.86 13.20 0.94
C VAL A 76 -13.75 11.72 1.29
N THR A 77 -14.69 11.23 2.09
CA THR A 77 -14.75 9.81 2.47
C THR A 77 -14.90 8.92 1.24
N ILE A 78 -15.80 9.25 0.31
CA ILE A 78 -16.01 8.49 -0.94
C ILE A 78 -14.73 8.45 -1.78
N ILE A 79 -14.04 9.59 -1.96
CA ILE A 79 -12.77 9.65 -2.71
C ILE A 79 -11.72 8.73 -2.06
N PHE A 80 -11.59 8.81 -0.73
CA PHE A 80 -10.64 7.99 0.01
C PHE A 80 -10.93 6.50 -0.14
N PHE A 81 -12.20 6.09 0.01
CA PHE A 81 -12.61 4.69 -0.16
C PHE A 81 -12.44 4.20 -1.59
N LYS A 82 -12.68 5.03 -2.62
CA LYS A 82 -12.41 4.68 -4.01
C LYS A 82 -10.91 4.44 -4.24
N LYS A 83 -10.04 5.32 -3.72
CA LYS A 83 -8.58 5.15 -3.79
C LYS A 83 -8.12 3.87 -3.08
N MET A 84 -8.66 3.61 -1.89
CA MET A 84 -8.29 2.42 -1.09
C MET A 84 -8.76 1.11 -1.72
N ARG A 85 -9.99 1.06 -2.28
CA ARG A 85 -10.47 -0.12 -3.00
C ARG A 85 -9.71 -0.36 -4.31
N SER A 86 -9.34 0.71 -5.00
CA SER A 86 -8.53 0.63 -6.22
C SER A 86 -7.19 -0.04 -5.91
N SER A 87 -6.51 0.37 -4.83
CA SER A 87 -5.22 -0.20 -4.40
C SER A 87 -5.25 -1.74 -4.24
N LYS A 88 -6.26 -2.31 -3.56
CA LYS A 88 -6.36 -3.79 -3.40
C LYS A 88 -6.60 -4.54 -4.70
N ARG A 89 -7.43 -3.99 -5.58
CA ARG A 89 -7.67 -4.61 -6.90
C ARG A 89 -6.44 -4.49 -7.77
N ALA A 90 -5.75 -3.37 -7.69
CA ALA A 90 -4.57 -3.07 -8.45
C ALA A 90 -3.39 -3.98 -8.06
N SER A 91 -3.22 -4.32 -6.77
CA SER A 91 -2.18 -5.27 -6.36
C SER A 91 -2.42 -6.69 -6.89
N ILE A 92 -3.68 -7.15 -6.89
CA ILE A 92 -4.06 -8.46 -7.45
C ILE A 92 -3.90 -8.47 -8.98
N LEU A 93 -4.22 -7.34 -9.63
CA LEU A 93 -4.04 -7.21 -11.07
C LEU A 93 -2.55 -7.13 -11.43
N ALA A 94 -1.75 -6.43 -10.62
CA ALA A 94 -0.31 -6.28 -10.82
C ALA A 94 0.40 -7.63 -10.75
N SER A 95 0.03 -8.49 -9.79
CA SER A 95 0.61 -9.84 -9.70
C SER A 95 0.27 -10.72 -10.91
N LYS A 96 -0.82 -10.45 -11.64
CA LYS A 96 -1.18 -11.18 -12.85
C LYS A 96 -0.43 -10.72 -14.11
N HIS A 97 0.07 -9.49 -14.10
CA HIS A 97 0.79 -8.86 -15.22
C HIS A 97 2.26 -8.58 -14.86
N ASP A 98 2.87 -9.37 -13.99
CA ASP A 98 4.28 -9.25 -13.57
C ASP A 98 4.71 -7.85 -13.08
N PHE A 99 3.78 -7.10 -12.51
CA PHE A 99 3.94 -5.70 -12.07
C PHE A 99 4.17 -4.70 -13.21
N LEU A 100 3.81 -5.06 -14.43
CA LEU A 100 3.83 -4.19 -15.62
C LEU A 100 2.48 -3.49 -15.81
N LEU A 101 2.01 -2.79 -14.79
CA LEU A 101 0.81 -1.95 -14.84
C LEU A 101 1.17 -0.49 -14.59
N CYS A 102 0.47 0.42 -15.26
CA CYS A 102 0.58 1.85 -14.94
C CYS A 102 0.07 2.15 -13.52
N GLU A 103 0.86 2.87 -12.71
CA GLU A 103 0.52 3.23 -11.33
C GLU A 103 -0.70 4.16 -11.21
N SER A 104 -1.01 4.91 -12.27
CA SER A 104 -2.09 5.90 -12.26
C SER A 104 -3.43 5.30 -12.70
N CYS A 105 -3.45 4.56 -13.81
CA CYS A 105 -4.68 4.05 -14.41
C CYS A 105 -4.82 2.51 -14.34
N ASN A 106 -3.78 1.78 -13.91
CA ASN A 106 -3.71 0.31 -13.89
C ASN A 106 -3.83 -0.35 -15.27
N TYR A 107 -3.53 0.37 -16.36
CA TYR A 107 -3.48 -0.20 -17.70
C TYR A 107 -2.28 -1.15 -17.86
N PRO A 108 -2.44 -2.35 -18.46
CA PRO A 108 -1.36 -3.31 -18.69
C PRO A 108 -0.38 -2.81 -19.75
N LEU A 109 0.91 -2.84 -19.41
CA LEU A 109 2.02 -2.34 -20.24
C LEU A 109 2.88 -3.48 -20.80
N GLU A 110 2.45 -4.74 -20.63
CA GLU A 110 3.22 -5.93 -20.98
C GLU A 110 3.60 -5.98 -22.47
N TYR A 111 2.70 -5.53 -23.35
CA TYR A 111 2.86 -5.54 -24.80
C TYR A 111 3.49 -4.27 -25.40
N ILE A 112 3.75 -3.24 -24.58
CA ILE A 112 4.29 -1.96 -25.07
C ILE A 112 5.81 -2.02 -24.95
N SER A 113 6.48 -2.13 -26.10
CA SER A 113 7.88 -2.56 -26.18
C SER A 113 8.92 -1.50 -25.81
N SER A 114 8.57 -0.21 -25.73
CA SER A 114 9.58 0.84 -25.51
C SER A 114 9.07 2.23 -25.15
N GLU A 115 7.76 2.47 -25.12
CA GLU A 115 7.24 3.83 -24.89
C GLU A 115 7.32 4.19 -23.41
N SER A 116 7.80 5.39 -23.12
CA SER A 116 7.94 5.93 -21.77
C SER A 116 6.66 6.56 -21.25
N VAL A 117 5.52 6.37 -21.92
CA VAL A 117 4.25 7.05 -21.64
C VAL A 117 3.09 6.07 -21.77
N CYS A 118 2.20 6.05 -20.78
CA CYS A 118 1.01 5.21 -20.82
C CYS A 118 0.02 5.74 -21.87
N PRO A 119 -0.51 4.88 -22.78
CA PRO A 119 -1.42 5.31 -23.84
C PRO A 119 -2.80 5.78 -23.35
N GLU A 120 -3.23 5.33 -22.16
CA GLU A 120 -4.53 5.71 -21.60
C GLU A 120 -4.49 7.05 -20.86
N CYS A 121 -3.50 7.24 -19.98
CA CYS A 121 -3.47 8.39 -19.07
C CYS A 121 -2.34 9.39 -19.37
N GLY A 122 -1.45 9.09 -20.31
CA GLY A 122 -0.31 9.94 -20.65
C GLY A 122 0.76 10.02 -19.56
N SER A 123 0.68 9.19 -18.51
CA SER A 123 1.66 9.23 -17.42
C SER A 123 2.99 8.63 -17.85
N PRO A 124 4.12 9.31 -17.60
CA PRO A 124 5.42 8.76 -17.95
C PRO A 124 5.78 7.58 -17.04
N TYR A 125 6.38 6.55 -17.62
CA TYR A 125 6.88 5.38 -16.90
C TYR A 125 8.22 4.90 -17.47
N GLN A 126 8.95 4.16 -16.66
CA GLN A 126 10.15 3.44 -17.09
C GLN A 126 9.97 1.98 -16.71
N ARG A 127 10.05 1.07 -17.70
CA ARG A 127 9.68 -0.35 -17.53
C ARG A 127 10.48 -1.02 -16.41
N ASP A 128 11.77 -0.74 -16.35
CA ASP A 128 12.69 -1.30 -15.35
C ASP A 128 12.38 -0.81 -13.92
N ASP A 129 11.83 0.40 -13.82
CA ASP A 129 11.46 1.03 -12.55
C ASP A 129 10.07 0.61 -12.06
N LEU A 130 9.16 0.24 -12.95
CA LEU A 130 7.75 -0.05 -12.60
C LEU A 130 7.67 -1.09 -11.49
N ARG A 131 8.41 -2.20 -11.64
CA ARG A 131 8.42 -3.26 -10.63
C ARG A 131 8.93 -2.74 -9.28
N ARG A 132 10.00 -1.92 -9.26
CA ARG A 132 10.53 -1.31 -8.04
C ARG A 132 9.48 -0.40 -7.37
N ARG A 133 8.83 0.48 -8.13
CA ARG A 133 7.83 1.43 -7.63
C ARG A 133 6.57 0.74 -7.10
N TRP A 134 6.14 -0.34 -7.74
CA TRP A 134 5.08 -1.21 -7.21
C TRP A 134 5.49 -1.83 -5.87
N TYR A 135 6.73 -2.29 -5.71
CA TYR A 135 7.21 -2.78 -4.42
C TYR A 135 7.27 -1.69 -3.35
N GLU A 136 7.72 -0.49 -3.69
CA GLU A 136 7.76 0.66 -2.77
C GLU A 136 6.35 1.10 -2.34
N SER A 137 5.40 1.12 -3.27
CA SER A 137 4.05 1.63 -3.03
C SER A 137 3.15 0.68 -2.23
N PHE A 138 3.33 -0.64 -2.39
CA PHE A 138 2.46 -1.65 -1.77
C PHE A 138 3.16 -2.44 -0.65
N GLY A 139 4.47 -2.23 -0.47
CA GLY A 139 5.28 -2.86 0.58
C GLY A 139 5.45 -4.36 0.40
N SER A 140 6.32 -4.96 1.22
CA SER A 140 6.61 -6.41 1.26
C SER A 140 5.39 -7.30 1.56
N TYR A 141 4.24 -6.71 1.89
CA TYR A 141 2.98 -7.43 2.07
C TYR A 141 2.59 -8.20 0.81
N SER A 142 2.83 -7.66 -0.38
CA SER A 142 2.49 -8.39 -1.62
C SER A 142 3.43 -9.55 -1.89
N LEU A 143 4.68 -9.56 -1.41
CA LEU A 143 5.61 -10.68 -1.60
C LEU A 143 5.24 -11.88 -0.75
N ASN A 144 4.86 -11.65 0.51
CA ASN A 144 4.42 -12.75 1.39
C ASN A 144 3.10 -13.36 0.93
N GLU A 145 2.21 -12.54 0.35
CA GLU A 145 0.95 -13.02 -0.21
C GLU A 145 1.16 -13.67 -1.59
N ALA A 146 2.03 -13.13 -2.44
CA ALA A 146 2.40 -13.71 -3.73
C ALA A 146 3.31 -14.93 -3.62
N MET A 147 3.99 -15.16 -2.49
CA MET A 147 4.64 -16.44 -2.15
C MET A 147 3.63 -17.49 -1.66
N LYS A 148 2.45 -17.06 -1.20
CA LYS A 148 1.38 -17.96 -0.76
C LYS A 148 0.62 -18.56 -1.94
N PHE A 149 0.61 -17.87 -3.06
CA PHE A 149 0.27 -18.45 -4.36
C PHE A 149 1.58 -18.94 -4.95
N ASP A 150 1.72 -20.21 -5.34
CA ASP A 150 2.96 -20.73 -5.94
C ASP A 150 3.22 -20.11 -7.33
N VAL A 151 3.47 -18.80 -7.39
CA VAL A 151 3.88 -18.11 -8.60
C VAL A 151 5.40 -18.29 -8.69
N PRO A 152 5.91 -19.13 -9.61
CA PRO A 152 7.34 -19.29 -9.75
C PRO A 152 7.93 -17.93 -10.13
N LEU A 153 8.78 -17.40 -9.26
CA LEU A 153 9.62 -16.26 -9.58
C LEU A 153 10.55 -16.70 -10.71
N VAL A 154 10.16 -16.44 -11.96
CA VAL A 154 11.04 -16.59 -13.11
C VAL A 154 12.10 -15.49 -12.98
N VAL A 155 13.19 -15.82 -12.30
CA VAL A 155 14.42 -15.04 -12.33
C VAL A 155 15.08 -15.40 -13.65
N GLU A 156 14.86 -14.58 -14.68
CA GLU A 156 15.62 -14.73 -15.92
C GLU A 156 17.11 -14.53 -15.61
N PRO A 157 17.98 -15.46 -16.00
CA PRO A 157 19.41 -15.34 -15.73
C PRO A 157 19.97 -14.16 -16.53
N GLU A 158 20.70 -13.31 -15.83
CA GLU A 158 21.46 -12.18 -16.35
C GLU A 158 22.31 -12.66 -17.55
N SER A 159 21.95 -12.24 -18.77
CA SER A 159 22.69 -12.61 -19.97
C SER A 159 24.00 -11.83 -20.01
N THR A 160 25.07 -12.47 -19.52
CA THR A 160 26.48 -12.07 -19.75
C THR A 160 26.84 -11.99 -21.23
#